data_AF-A0A966RN38-F1
#
_entry.id   AF-A0A966RN38-F1
#
_cell.length_a   1.000
_cell.length_b   1.000
_cell.length_c   1.000
_cell.angle_alpha   90.00
_cell.angle_beta   90.00
_cell.angle_gamma   90.00
#
_symmetry.space_group_name_H-M   'P 1'
#
loop_
_entity.id
_entity.type
_entity.pdbx_description
1 polymer ?
#
loop_
_entity_poly.entity_id
_entity_poly.type
_entity_poly.pdbx_seq_one_letter_code
_entity_poly.pdbx_strand_id
1 'polypeptide(L)'
;MRVTEFFVGFGKRLWSTQRGETEFGIKAIPAGGYCKISGMSPNEELADEFKPRAFYLASAPKKLVVLGAGSFLHFVLAFFLLFTLFAVLGTSQVLPTISQVLPCVPKESTCQAGDPISPAKRSGLMPGDEILGVNGKELAWKESAEIFQASAEREITLLIKRDGQVINIAITPATRVVEGDSRGFLGIINEFGLVRQNPIKAAAS
;
A
#
# COMPACT_ATOMS: atom_id res chain seq x y z
N MET A 1 -29.81 -25.62 -3.17
CA MET A 1 -29.87 -25.02 -1.84
C MET A 1 -30.74 -23.79 -1.94
N ARG A 2 -31.78 -23.68 -1.10
CA ARG A 2 -32.70 -22.53 -1.10
C ARG A 2 -32.17 -21.46 -0.15
N VAL A 3 -32.23 -20.19 -0.57
CA VAL A 3 -31.89 -19.03 0.25
C VAL A 3 -33.17 -18.25 0.51
N THR A 4 -33.50 -18.01 1.78
CA THR A 4 -34.73 -17.31 2.18
C THR A 4 -34.48 -15.83 2.46
N GLU A 5 -33.29 -15.48 2.92
CA GLU A 5 -32.90 -14.10 3.22
C GLU A 5 -31.49 -13.82 2.71
N PHE A 6 -31.29 -12.63 2.16
CA PHE A 6 -30.00 -12.02 1.88
C PHE A 6 -30.02 -10.59 2.42
N PHE A 7 -29.25 -10.32 3.48
CA PHE A 7 -29.22 -8.99 4.07
C PHE A 7 -27.80 -8.46 4.19
N VAL A 8 -27.65 -7.16 3.92
CA VAL A 8 -26.46 -6.39 4.28
C VAL A 8 -26.71 -5.76 5.65
N GLY A 9 -25.80 -5.99 6.57
CA GLY A 9 -25.85 -5.49 7.94
C GLY A 9 -26.66 -6.33 8.93
N PHE A 10 -26.71 -5.84 10.17
CA PHE A 10 -27.39 -6.46 11.31
C PHE A 10 -28.39 -5.50 11.99
N GLY A 11 -29.22 -6.05 12.90
CA GLY A 11 -30.18 -5.28 13.69
C GLY A 11 -31.50 -5.01 12.97
N LYS A 12 -32.09 -3.83 13.21
CA LYS A 12 -33.41 -3.46 12.67
C LYS A 12 -33.39 -3.40 11.15
N ARG A 13 -34.38 -4.03 10.49
CA ARG A 13 -34.60 -3.90 9.03
C ARG A 13 -34.94 -2.45 8.70
N LEU A 14 -34.15 -1.82 7.82
CA LEU A 14 -34.44 -0.49 7.27
C LEU A 14 -35.26 -0.60 5.99
N TRP A 15 -34.87 -1.53 5.12
CA TRP A 15 -35.53 -1.78 3.84
C TRP A 15 -35.35 -3.24 3.42
N SER A 16 -36.35 -3.80 2.73
CA SER A 16 -36.20 -5.04 1.98
C SER A 16 -37.21 -5.14 0.84
N THR A 17 -36.93 -6.02 -0.12
CA THR A 17 -37.82 -6.41 -1.20
C THR A 17 -37.78 -7.93 -1.39
N GLN A 18 -38.92 -8.50 -1.75
CA GLN A 18 -39.02 -9.92 -2.06
C GLN A 18 -38.73 -10.13 -3.55
N ARG A 19 -37.72 -10.95 -3.87
CA ARG A 19 -37.43 -11.35 -5.25
C ARG A 19 -37.42 -12.88 -5.34
N GLY A 20 -38.52 -13.42 -5.88
CA GLY A 20 -38.74 -14.87 -5.91
C GLY A 20 -38.88 -15.40 -4.48
N GLU A 21 -38.07 -16.41 -4.13
CA GLU A 21 -38.10 -17.05 -2.82
C GLU A 21 -37.19 -16.37 -1.77
N THR A 22 -36.44 -15.33 -2.15
CA THR A 22 -35.44 -14.67 -1.29
C THR A 22 -35.85 -13.23 -0.98
N GLU A 23 -35.84 -12.87 0.30
CA GLU A 23 -35.93 -11.50 0.75
C GLU A 23 -34.55 -10.83 0.72
N PHE A 24 -34.42 -9.72 -0.01
CA PHE A 24 -33.20 -8.94 -0.10
C PHE A 24 -33.36 -7.64 0.67
N GLY A 25 -32.41 -7.26 1.52
CA GLY A 25 -32.54 -5.99 2.23
C GLY A 25 -31.31 -5.46 2.93
N ILE A 26 -31.51 -4.36 3.65
CA ILE A 26 -30.49 -3.63 4.40
C ILE A 26 -30.99 -3.45 5.84
N LYS A 27 -30.10 -3.72 6.80
CA LYS A 27 -30.34 -3.51 8.23
C LYS A 27 -29.52 -2.34 8.75
N ALA A 28 -29.90 -1.84 9.93
CA ALA A 28 -29.41 -0.58 10.49
C ALA A 28 -27.90 -0.55 10.75
N ILE A 29 -27.29 -1.68 11.10
CA ILE A 29 -25.86 -1.76 11.42
C ILE A 29 -25.11 -2.26 10.18
N PRO A 30 -24.28 -1.45 9.50
CA PRO A 30 -23.61 -1.82 8.26
C PRO A 30 -22.34 -2.66 8.50
N ALA A 31 -22.40 -3.62 9.42
CA ALA A 31 -21.33 -4.57 9.67
C ALA A 31 -21.65 -5.88 8.95
N GLY A 32 -20.94 -6.23 7.87
CA GLY A 32 -21.09 -7.51 7.17
C GLY A 32 -22.45 -7.72 6.49
N GLY A 33 -22.81 -8.99 6.31
CA GLY A 33 -24.07 -9.44 5.71
C GLY A 33 -24.23 -10.94 5.90
N TYR A 34 -25.43 -11.46 5.66
CA TYR A 34 -25.71 -12.89 5.80
C TYR A 34 -26.67 -13.41 4.73
N CYS A 35 -26.52 -14.70 4.45
CA CYS A 35 -27.48 -15.49 3.67
C CYS A 35 -28.12 -16.50 4.61
N LYS A 36 -29.45 -16.49 4.72
CA LYS A 36 -30.18 -17.55 5.42
C LYS A 36 -30.49 -18.66 4.43
N ILE A 37 -29.86 -19.81 4.64
CA ILE A 37 -29.97 -20.97 3.75
C ILE A 37 -30.75 -22.06 4.47
N SER A 38 -31.82 -22.56 3.85
CA SER A 38 -32.67 -23.59 4.43
C SER A 38 -31.86 -24.83 4.80
N GLY A 39 -32.05 -25.36 6.01
CA GLY A 39 -31.38 -26.56 6.51
C GLY A 39 -29.94 -26.32 6.97
N MET A 40 -29.59 -25.09 7.35
CA MET A 40 -28.30 -24.77 8.00
C MET A 40 -28.41 -24.86 9.53
N SER A 41 -29.61 -24.70 10.10
CA SER A 41 -29.87 -24.89 11.52
C SER A 41 -30.36 -26.32 11.79
N PRO A 42 -29.82 -27.04 12.80
CA PRO A 42 -30.19 -28.43 13.08
C PRO A 42 -31.68 -28.65 13.38
N ASN A 43 -32.34 -27.65 13.96
CA ASN A 43 -33.74 -27.71 14.41
C ASN A 43 -34.69 -26.91 13.50
N GLU A 44 -34.29 -26.60 12.27
CA GLU A 44 -35.17 -25.91 11.31
C GLU A 44 -36.17 -26.88 10.70
N GLU A 45 -37.46 -26.72 11.03
CA GLU A 45 -38.53 -27.45 10.37
C GLU A 45 -38.78 -26.88 8.97
N LEU A 46 -38.59 -27.70 7.95
CA LEU A 46 -38.81 -27.36 6.54
C LEU A 46 -40.04 -28.10 6.02
N ALA A 47 -40.92 -27.39 5.32
CA ALA A 47 -42.00 -28.02 4.57
C ALA A 47 -41.44 -29.05 3.56
N ASP A 48 -42.19 -30.12 3.31
CA ASP A 48 -41.72 -31.27 2.50
C ASP A 48 -41.25 -30.85 1.11
N GLU A 49 -41.88 -29.85 0.52
CA GLU A 49 -41.50 -29.27 -0.78
C GLU A 49 -40.09 -28.62 -0.79
N PHE A 50 -39.59 -28.17 0.36
CA PHE A 50 -38.30 -27.48 0.48
C PHE A 50 -37.18 -28.38 0.98
N LYS A 51 -37.49 -29.52 1.61
CA LYS A 51 -36.51 -30.49 2.12
C LYS A 51 -35.44 -30.88 1.08
N PRO A 52 -35.78 -31.20 -0.20
CA PRO A 52 -34.77 -31.55 -1.21
C PRO A 52 -33.74 -30.45 -1.50
N ARG A 53 -34.05 -29.20 -1.15
CA ARG A 53 -33.18 -28.03 -1.36
C ARG A 53 -32.50 -27.58 -0.05
N ALA A 54 -32.55 -28.38 1.00
CA ALA A 54 -31.85 -28.12 2.26
C ALA A 54 -30.32 -28.19 2.10
N PHE A 55 -29.60 -27.37 2.86
CA PHE A 55 -28.14 -27.32 2.88
C PHE A 55 -27.54 -28.67 3.29
N TYR A 56 -28.10 -29.35 4.31
CA TYR A 56 -27.58 -30.64 4.78
C TYR A 56 -27.65 -31.76 3.72
N LEU A 57 -28.57 -31.70 2.75
CA LEU A 57 -28.64 -32.64 1.62
C LEU A 57 -27.73 -32.26 0.44
N ALA A 58 -27.13 -31.07 0.45
CA ALA A 58 -26.25 -30.65 -0.64
C ALA A 58 -24.95 -31.47 -0.68
N SER A 59 -24.41 -31.65 -1.89
CA SER A 59 -23.11 -32.30 -2.09
C SER A 59 -21.98 -31.50 -1.46
N ALA A 60 -20.88 -32.18 -1.09
CA ALA A 60 -19.74 -31.56 -0.40
C ALA A 60 -19.16 -30.33 -1.13
N PRO A 61 -18.96 -30.33 -2.47
CA PRO A 61 -18.45 -29.14 -3.17
C PRO A 61 -19.37 -27.93 -3.04
N LYS A 62 -20.69 -28.14 -3.09
CA LYS A 62 -21.68 -27.07 -2.94
C LYS A 62 -21.63 -26.47 -1.53
N LYS A 63 -21.49 -27.32 -0.50
CA LYS A 63 -21.32 -26.88 0.90
C LYS A 63 -20.04 -26.08 1.08
N LEU A 64 -18.92 -26.56 0.53
CA LEU A 64 -17.63 -25.87 0.62
C LEU A 64 -17.67 -24.48 -0.01
N VAL A 65 -18.25 -24.33 -1.21
CA VAL A 65 -18.39 -23.02 -1.86
C VAL A 65 -19.21 -22.06 -1.01
N VAL A 66 -20.34 -22.52 -0.46
CA VAL A 66 -21.21 -21.68 0.37
C VAL A 66 -20.53 -21.25 1.67
N LEU A 67 -19.88 -22.17 2.37
CA LEU A 67 -19.18 -21.88 3.63
C LEU A 67 -17.94 -21.00 3.39
N GLY A 68 -17.23 -21.21 2.28
CA GLY A 68 -16.05 -20.44 1.90
C GLY A 68 -16.36 -19.05 1.33
N ALA A 69 -17.56 -18.83 0.79
CA ALA A 69 -17.94 -17.55 0.18
C ALA A 69 -17.84 -16.37 1.17
N GLY A 70 -18.14 -16.60 2.46
CA GLY A 70 -17.99 -15.59 3.51
C GLY A 70 -16.53 -15.16 3.69
N SER A 71 -15.61 -16.10 3.84
CA SER A 71 -14.17 -15.81 3.96
C SER A 71 -13.61 -15.18 2.68
N PHE A 72 -14.02 -15.68 1.51
CA PHE A 72 -13.62 -15.10 0.22
C PHE A 72 -13.96 -13.61 0.13
N LEU A 73 -15.17 -13.20 0.55
CA LEU A 73 -15.55 -11.79 0.52
C LEU A 73 -14.73 -10.90 1.46
N HIS A 74 -14.11 -11.42 2.53
CA HIS A 74 -13.18 -10.63 3.34
C HIS A 74 -11.93 -10.25 2.54
N PHE A 75 -11.40 -11.16 1.73
CA PHE A 75 -10.26 -10.85 0.85
C PHE A 75 -10.65 -9.87 -0.25
N VAL A 76 -11.85 -10.02 -0.83
CA VAL A 76 -12.37 -9.06 -1.81
C VAL A 76 -12.53 -7.68 -1.18
N LEU A 77 -13.14 -7.58 0.00
CA LEU A 77 -13.28 -6.33 0.73
C LEU A 77 -11.90 -5.72 1.07
N ALA A 78 -10.98 -6.52 1.58
CA ALA A 78 -9.62 -6.08 1.89
C ALA A 78 -8.90 -5.55 0.65
N PHE A 79 -9.04 -6.22 -0.50
CA PHE A 79 -8.49 -5.75 -1.77
C PHE A 79 -9.04 -4.36 -2.13
N PHE A 80 -10.37 -4.15 -2.06
CA PHE A 80 -10.95 -2.83 -2.37
C PHE A 80 -10.56 -1.75 -1.36
N LEU A 81 -10.47 -2.09 -0.07
CA LEU A 81 -10.04 -1.15 0.96
C LEU A 81 -8.58 -0.75 0.76
N LEU A 82 -7.67 -1.70 0.54
CA LEU A 82 -6.27 -1.43 0.27
C LEU A 82 -6.09 -0.68 -1.06
N PHE A 83 -6.81 -1.07 -2.11
CA PHE A 83 -6.82 -0.37 -3.38
C PHE A 83 -7.24 1.09 -3.21
N THR A 84 -8.33 1.34 -2.48
CA THR A 84 -8.79 2.71 -2.18
C THR A 84 -7.76 3.48 -1.36
N LEU A 85 -7.18 2.83 -0.34
CA LEU A 85 -6.16 3.42 0.51
C LEU A 85 -4.93 3.85 -0.31
N PHE A 86 -4.38 2.98 -1.15
CA PHE A 86 -3.14 3.28 -1.87
C PHE A 86 -3.36 4.13 -3.13
N ALA A 87 -4.45 3.89 -3.87
CA ALA A 87 -4.69 4.56 -5.14
C ALA A 87 -5.43 5.90 -5.00
N VAL A 88 -6.38 6.00 -4.06
CA VAL A 88 -7.22 7.20 -3.91
C VAL A 88 -6.74 8.08 -2.77
N LEU A 89 -6.57 7.50 -1.58
CA LEU A 89 -6.15 8.27 -0.40
C LEU A 89 -4.65 8.59 -0.47
N GLY A 90 -3.82 7.62 -0.84
CA GLY A 90 -2.37 7.73 -0.87
C GLY A 90 -1.72 7.52 0.50
N THR A 91 -0.40 7.45 0.52
CA THR A 91 0.41 7.29 1.73
C THR A 91 1.44 8.41 1.86
N SER A 92 1.74 8.80 3.10
CA SER A 92 2.82 9.73 3.38
C SER A 92 4.16 9.03 3.14
N GLN A 93 4.96 9.56 2.22
CA GLN A 93 6.26 9.00 1.83
C GLN A 93 7.29 10.11 1.67
N VAL A 94 8.56 9.72 1.75
CA VAL A 94 9.68 10.60 1.39
C VAL A 94 9.66 10.81 -0.13
N LEU A 95 9.62 12.06 -0.56
CA LEU A 95 9.64 12.46 -1.96
C LEU A 95 11.09 12.52 -2.49
N PRO A 96 11.32 12.42 -3.81
CA PRO A 96 12.65 12.60 -4.39
C PRO A 96 13.15 14.05 -4.36
N THR A 97 12.35 15.00 -3.89
CA THR A 97 12.69 16.42 -3.79
C THR A 97 13.53 16.71 -2.55
N ILE A 98 14.69 17.34 -2.74
CA ILE A 98 15.56 17.77 -1.65
C ILE A 98 14.94 18.99 -0.97
N SER A 99 14.69 18.90 0.34
CA SER A 99 14.25 20.04 1.17
C SER A 99 15.44 20.80 1.76
N GLN A 100 16.52 20.08 2.11
CA GLN A 100 17.70 20.67 2.72
C GLN A 100 18.97 19.91 2.32
N VAL A 101 20.05 20.66 2.09
CA VAL A 101 21.40 20.11 1.93
C VAL A 101 22.20 20.38 3.20
N LEU A 102 22.68 19.33 3.83
CA LEU A 102 23.50 19.41 5.04
C LEU A 102 24.91 19.89 4.69
N PRO A 103 25.54 20.74 5.51
CA PRO A 103 26.86 21.30 5.19
C PRO A 103 28.01 20.30 5.38
N CYS A 104 27.84 19.26 6.20
CA CYS A 104 28.90 18.33 6.56
C CYS A 104 28.42 16.86 6.62
N VAL A 105 29.36 15.94 6.85
CA VAL A 105 29.10 14.56 7.29
C VAL A 105 29.28 14.49 8.82
N PRO A 106 28.20 14.55 9.61
CA PRO A 106 28.31 14.56 11.06
C PRO A 106 28.61 13.14 11.57
N LYS A 107 29.51 13.04 12.54
CA LYS A 107 29.76 11.79 13.29
C LYS A 107 28.58 11.44 14.21
N GLU A 108 27.90 12.46 14.74
CA GLU A 108 26.72 12.32 15.58
C GLU A 108 25.49 13.01 14.94
N SER A 109 24.77 13.85 15.69
CA SER A 109 23.53 14.50 15.26
C SER A 109 23.72 15.85 14.59
N THR A 110 24.82 16.56 14.88
CA THR A 110 25.06 17.93 14.40
C THR A 110 26.46 18.05 13.80
N CYS A 111 26.60 18.99 12.86
CA CYS A 111 27.90 19.32 12.28
C CYS A 111 28.79 20.02 13.30
N GLN A 112 30.03 19.56 13.41
CA GLN A 112 31.07 20.16 14.23
C GLN A 112 32.17 20.78 13.38
N ALA A 113 32.97 21.64 14.02
CA ALA A 113 34.15 22.21 13.38
C ALA A 113 35.14 21.09 13.03
N GLY A 114 35.55 21.03 11.76
CA GLY A 114 36.46 20.00 11.24
C GLY A 114 35.77 18.78 10.63
N ASP A 115 34.44 18.67 10.70
CA ASP A 115 33.72 17.64 9.94
C ASP A 115 33.88 17.85 8.43
N PRO A 116 34.03 16.78 7.64
CA PRO A 116 34.20 16.91 6.20
C PRO A 116 32.92 17.45 5.55
N ILE A 117 33.08 18.28 4.52
CA ILE A 117 31.96 18.82 3.73
C ILE A 117 31.16 17.64 3.14
N SER A 118 29.83 17.71 3.24
CA SER A 118 28.94 16.66 2.73
C SER A 118 29.10 16.49 1.21
N PRO A 119 28.93 15.26 0.67
CA PRO A 119 28.96 15.05 -0.77
C PRO A 119 27.93 15.89 -1.53
N ALA A 120 26.73 16.07 -0.99
CA ALA A 120 25.69 16.88 -1.58
C ALA A 120 26.08 18.36 -1.68
N LYS A 121 26.66 18.91 -0.61
CA LYS A 121 27.14 20.30 -0.62
C LYS A 121 28.31 20.48 -1.58
N ARG A 122 29.25 19.52 -1.61
CA ARG A 122 30.43 19.54 -2.49
C ARG A 122 30.08 19.45 -3.97
N SER A 123 29.07 18.64 -4.31
CA SER A 123 28.59 18.43 -5.68
C SER A 123 27.62 19.51 -6.17
N GLY A 124 27.22 20.44 -5.29
CA GLY A 124 26.34 21.55 -5.65
C GLY A 124 24.87 21.16 -5.78
N LEU A 125 24.41 20.13 -5.07
CA LEU A 125 22.97 19.89 -4.86
C LEU A 125 22.34 21.07 -4.11
N MET A 126 21.07 21.32 -4.39
CA MET A 126 20.32 22.45 -3.85
C MET A 126 18.93 22.00 -3.39
N PRO A 127 18.33 22.67 -2.39
CA PRO A 127 16.91 22.53 -2.12
C PRO A 127 16.08 22.77 -3.38
N GLY A 128 15.06 21.93 -3.61
CA GLY A 128 14.23 21.95 -4.81
C GLY A 128 14.68 21.00 -5.92
N ASP A 129 15.90 20.46 -5.86
CA ASP A 129 16.32 19.41 -6.80
C ASP A 129 15.46 18.16 -6.61
N GLU A 130 14.94 17.62 -7.71
CA GLU A 130 14.22 16.34 -7.73
C GLU A 130 15.15 15.25 -8.25
N ILE A 131 15.44 14.24 -7.43
CA ILE A 131 16.27 13.10 -7.83
C ILE A 131 15.42 12.13 -8.67
N LEU A 132 15.74 12.02 -9.96
CA LEU A 132 15.04 11.15 -10.91
C LEU A 132 15.64 9.75 -11.00
N GLY A 133 16.90 9.57 -10.62
CA GLY A 133 17.56 8.28 -10.75
C GLY A 133 19.07 8.30 -10.55
N VAL A 134 19.70 7.16 -10.83
CA VAL A 134 21.11 6.89 -10.55
C VAL A 134 21.74 6.10 -11.68
N ASN A 135 22.98 6.46 -12.05
CA ASN A 135 23.80 5.78 -13.06
C ASN A 135 23.07 5.58 -14.40
N GLY A 136 22.38 6.62 -14.87
CA GLY A 136 21.66 6.64 -16.15
C GLY A 136 20.34 5.86 -16.15
N LYS A 137 19.88 5.37 -15.01
CA LYS A 137 18.56 4.73 -14.86
C LYS A 137 17.63 5.63 -14.05
N GLU A 138 16.45 5.91 -14.58
CA GLU A 138 15.35 6.49 -13.80
C GLU A 138 14.86 5.47 -12.78
N LEU A 139 14.79 5.85 -11.52
CA LEU A 139 14.50 4.97 -10.39
C LEU A 139 13.59 5.66 -9.39
N ALA A 140 12.81 4.88 -8.65
CA ALA A 140 12.06 5.43 -7.53
C ALA A 140 13.04 5.95 -6.45
N TRP A 141 12.58 6.90 -5.63
CA TRP A 141 13.39 7.44 -4.53
C TRP A 141 13.94 6.33 -3.63
N LYS A 142 13.12 5.33 -3.28
CA LYS A 142 13.53 4.21 -2.42
C LYS A 142 14.71 3.44 -3.01
N GLU A 143 14.64 3.09 -4.29
CA GLU A 143 15.70 2.36 -5.01
C GLU A 143 16.97 3.22 -5.13
N SER A 144 16.82 4.50 -5.42
CA SER A 144 17.93 5.46 -5.46
C SER A 144 18.64 5.54 -4.10
N ALA A 145 17.86 5.65 -3.01
CA ALA A 145 18.38 5.72 -1.65
C ALA A 145 19.11 4.43 -1.22
N GLU A 146 18.64 3.25 -1.65
CA GLU A 146 19.33 1.98 -1.44
C GLU A 146 20.69 1.96 -2.15
N ILE A 147 20.78 2.47 -3.38
CA ILE A 147 22.05 2.60 -4.10
C ILE A 147 23.00 3.55 -3.40
N PHE A 148 22.52 4.68 -2.88
CA PHE A 148 23.35 5.66 -2.15
C PHE A 148 23.97 5.03 -0.92
N GLN A 149 23.16 4.33 -0.12
CA GLN A 149 23.60 3.67 1.10
C GLN A 149 24.60 2.54 0.82
N ALA A 150 24.46 1.84 -0.31
CA ALA A 150 25.39 0.79 -0.71
C ALA A 150 26.69 1.29 -1.38
N SER A 151 26.78 2.59 -1.75
CA SER A 151 27.87 3.14 -2.56
C SER A 151 28.82 4.05 -1.79
N ALA A 152 29.02 3.80 -0.50
CA ALA A 152 30.03 4.50 0.30
C ALA A 152 31.40 4.46 -0.41
N GLU A 153 32.05 5.61 -0.52
CA GLU A 153 33.35 5.84 -1.18
C GLU A 153 33.42 5.44 -2.66
N ARG A 154 32.28 5.20 -3.32
CA ARG A 154 32.20 4.88 -4.75
C ARG A 154 31.42 5.96 -5.49
N GLU A 155 32.02 6.52 -6.54
CA GLU A 155 31.36 7.53 -7.36
C GLU A 155 30.13 6.94 -8.06
N ILE A 156 29.04 7.69 -8.01
CA ILE A 156 27.79 7.44 -8.72
C ILE A 156 27.38 8.71 -9.47
N THR A 157 26.57 8.57 -10.50
CA THR A 157 25.98 9.72 -11.21
C THR A 157 24.51 9.85 -10.84
N LEU A 158 24.12 10.98 -10.25
CA LEU A 158 22.72 11.31 -10.01
C LEU A 158 22.12 11.95 -11.25
N LEU A 159 20.93 11.50 -11.62
CA LEU A 159 20.05 12.20 -12.54
C LEU A 159 19.11 13.07 -11.70
N ILE A 160 19.24 14.39 -11.82
CA ILE A 160 18.37 15.32 -11.10
C ILE A 160 17.57 16.18 -12.08
N LYS A 161 16.44 16.70 -11.62
CA LYS A 161 15.69 17.75 -12.29
C LYS A 161 15.79 19.03 -11.47
N ARG A 162 16.32 20.09 -12.08
CA ARG A 162 16.44 21.43 -11.51
C ARG A 162 15.86 22.43 -12.50
N ASP A 163 14.91 23.25 -12.06
CA ASP A 163 14.24 24.25 -12.90
C ASP A 163 13.68 23.69 -14.23
N GLY A 164 13.18 22.45 -14.18
CA GLY A 164 12.64 21.74 -15.35
C GLY A 164 13.67 21.08 -16.27
N GLN A 165 14.97 21.33 -16.06
CA GLN A 165 16.06 20.71 -16.82
C GLN A 165 16.61 19.49 -16.10
N VAL A 166 16.94 18.46 -16.88
CA VAL A 166 17.56 17.24 -16.37
C VAL A 166 19.08 17.39 -16.42
N ILE A 167 19.75 17.20 -15.29
CA ILE A 167 21.18 17.41 -15.09
C ILE A 167 21.78 16.15 -14.48
N ASN A 168 22.98 15.77 -14.94
CA ASN A 168 23.77 14.71 -14.33
C ASN A 168 24.79 15.30 -13.36
N ILE A 169 24.85 14.76 -12.14
CA ILE A 169 25.82 15.17 -11.12
C ILE A 169 26.60 13.95 -10.64
N ALA A 170 27.92 13.96 -10.84
CA ALA A 170 28.81 12.99 -10.23
C ALA A 170 28.95 13.27 -8.73
N ILE A 171 28.78 12.25 -7.91
CA ILE A 171 28.83 12.36 -6.45
C ILE A 171 29.41 11.08 -5.85
N THR A 172 30.24 11.23 -4.82
CA THR A 172 30.78 10.09 -4.05
C THR A 172 30.18 10.14 -2.66
N PRO A 173 29.25 9.22 -2.31
CA PRO A 173 28.71 9.13 -0.95
C PRO A 173 29.84 8.92 0.05
N ALA A 174 29.83 9.69 1.14
CA ALA A 174 30.78 9.52 2.22
C ALA A 174 30.35 8.36 3.10
N THR A 175 31.29 7.74 3.80
CA THR A 175 30.97 6.74 4.82
C THR A 175 30.39 7.40 6.08
N ARG A 176 29.25 6.90 6.56
CA ARG A 176 28.70 7.23 7.88
C ARG A 176 28.30 5.96 8.61
N VAL A 177 28.68 5.85 9.88
CA VAL A 177 28.30 4.72 10.74
C VAL A 177 27.01 5.08 11.47
N VAL A 178 25.98 4.24 11.33
CA VAL A 178 24.69 4.39 12.00
C VAL A 178 24.39 3.06 12.68
N GLU A 179 24.23 3.07 14.01
CA GLU A 179 23.95 1.85 14.80
C GLU A 179 24.96 0.69 14.58
N GLY A 180 26.21 1.02 14.24
CA GLY A 180 27.26 0.04 13.96
C GLY A 180 27.38 -0.37 12.48
N ASP A 181 26.40 -0.03 11.65
CA ASP A 181 26.44 -0.28 10.21
C ASP A 181 27.09 0.88 9.46
N SER A 182 28.05 0.56 8.58
CA SER A 182 28.62 1.51 7.63
C SER A 182 27.69 1.68 6.43
N ARG A 183 27.25 2.92 6.14
CA ARG A 183 26.39 3.25 5.00
C ARG A 183 26.88 4.50 4.28
N GLY A 184 26.62 4.56 2.98
CA GLY A 184 26.85 5.75 2.17
C GLY A 184 25.92 6.89 2.56
N PHE A 185 26.47 8.10 2.63
CA PHE A 185 25.82 9.29 3.11
C PHE A 185 26.06 10.45 2.14
N LEU A 186 24.98 11.02 1.60
CA LEU A 186 25.04 12.19 0.72
C LEU A 186 24.99 13.52 1.47
N GLY A 187 24.23 13.59 2.57
CA GLY A 187 23.94 14.86 3.26
C GLY A 187 22.76 15.62 2.67
N ILE A 188 21.68 14.91 2.35
CA ILE A 188 20.40 15.49 1.90
C ILE A 188 19.30 15.11 2.87
N ILE A 189 18.34 16.02 3.04
CA ILE A 189 17.03 15.76 3.65
C ILE A 189 16.02 16.03 2.55
N ASN A 190 15.05 15.14 2.44
CA ASN A 190 14.02 15.22 1.42
C ASN A 190 12.69 15.69 2.01
N GLU A 191 11.80 16.14 1.14
CA GLU A 191 10.42 16.47 1.50
C GLU A 191 9.61 15.21 1.83
N PHE A 192 8.55 15.39 2.64
CA PHE A 192 7.53 14.37 2.85
C PHE A 192 6.24 14.80 2.16
N GLY A 193 5.56 13.86 1.51
CA GLY A 193 4.33 14.16 0.80
C GLY A 193 3.43 12.95 0.60
N LEU A 194 2.20 13.24 0.20
CA LEU A 194 1.19 12.24 -0.09
C LEU A 194 1.42 11.66 -1.50
N VAL A 195 1.80 10.39 -1.56
CA VAL A 195 2.01 9.66 -2.82
C VAL A 195 0.85 8.69 -3.03
N ARG A 196 0.22 8.78 -4.20
CA ARG A 196 -0.82 7.84 -4.65
C ARG A 196 -0.20 6.83 -5.60
N GLN A 197 -0.47 5.56 -5.39
CA GLN A 197 -0.01 4.50 -6.28
C GLN A 197 -0.96 4.40 -7.48
N ASN A 198 -0.39 4.44 -8.68
CA ASN A 198 -1.17 4.17 -9.89
C ASN A 198 -1.10 2.66 -10.19
N PRO A 199 -2.20 1.90 -10.03
CA PRO A 199 -2.20 0.45 -10.23
C PRO A 199 -1.91 0.06 -11.68
N ILE A 200 -2.25 0.89 -12.67
CA ILE A 200 -1.94 0.64 -14.08
C ILE A 200 -0.44 0.75 -14.31
N LYS A 201 0.20 1.78 -13.74
CA LYS A 201 1.66 1.95 -13.83
C LYS A 201 2.40 0.82 -13.12
N ALA A 202 1.92 0.39 -11.95
CA ALA A 202 2.53 -0.70 -11.18
C ALA A 202 2.39 -2.08 -11.85
N ALA A 203 1.33 -2.32 -12.62
CA ALA A 203 1.18 -3.56 -13.38
C ALA A 203 2.03 -3.60 -14.67
N ALA A 204 2.55 -2.45 -15.11
CA ALA A 204 3.33 -2.31 -16.34
C ALA A 204 4.86 -2.25 -16.11
N SER A 205 5.29 -2.23 -14.84
CA SER A 205 6.69 -2.16 -14.40
C SER A 205 7.28 -3.52 -14.05
#